data_AF-A0A2M8P2X6-F1
#
_entry.id   AF-A0A2M8P2X6-F1
#
_cell.length_a   1.000
_cell.length_b   1.000
_cell.length_c   1.000
_cell.angle_alpha   90.00
_cell.angle_beta   90.00
_cell.angle_gamma   90.00
#
_symmetry.space_group_name_H-M   'P 1'
#
loop_
_entity.id
_entity.type
_entity.pdbx_description
1 polymer ?
#
loop_
_entity_poly.entity_id
_entity_poly.type
_entity_poly.pdbx_seq_one_letter_code
_entity_poly.pdbx_strand_id
1 'polypeptide(L)'
;MSFETLGLSLALIAVLLLWVAAPLLRHKPRFAEQADAVLIERLQQHYERVLTVLRDLEEDYSLGKLDQARYAAERERWIAQGVEVLAELDHIGALSKPDQTVSELDAAVDRQIEQAVAAYRKAHKLA
;
A
#
# COMPACT_ATOMS: atom_id res chain seq x y z
N MET A 1 16.74 -9.02 -56.91
CA MET A 1 16.34 -8.75 -55.50
C MET A 1 16.41 -10.08 -54.78
N SER A 2 17.48 -10.31 -54.02
CA SER A 2 17.83 -11.62 -53.47
C SER A 2 16.87 -12.00 -52.35
N PHE A 3 16.28 -13.20 -52.39
CA PHE A 3 15.37 -13.71 -51.35
C PHE A 3 15.99 -13.65 -49.93
N GLU A 4 17.32 -13.70 -49.87
CA GLU A 4 18.13 -13.53 -48.66
C GLU A 4 17.92 -12.18 -47.99
N THR A 5 17.83 -11.08 -48.76
CA THR A 5 17.64 -9.74 -48.19
C THR A 5 16.20 -9.50 -47.76
N LEU A 6 15.23 -10.19 -48.38
CA LEU A 6 13.82 -10.15 -48.00
C LEU A 6 13.57 -10.90 -46.68
N GLY A 7 14.20 -12.07 -46.49
CA GLY A 7 14.09 -12.81 -45.23
C GLY A 7 14.72 -12.03 -44.07
N LEU A 8 15.89 -11.43 -44.30
CA LEU A 8 16.59 -10.64 -43.30
C LEU A 8 15.81 -9.39 -42.88
N SER A 9 15.20 -8.67 -43.83
CA SER A 9 14.40 -7.49 -43.53
C SER A 9 13.13 -7.84 -42.74
N LEU A 10 12.46 -8.94 -43.08
CA LEU A 10 11.27 -9.40 -42.37
C LEU A 10 11.59 -9.83 -40.92
N ALA A 11 12.71 -10.51 -40.71
CA ALA A 11 13.16 -10.89 -39.37
C ALA A 11 13.47 -9.66 -38.49
N LEU A 12 14.11 -8.64 -39.06
CA LEU A 12 14.40 -7.38 -38.37
C LEU A 12 13.12 -6.64 -37.97
N ILE A 13 12.13 -6.58 -38.86
CA ILE A 13 10.81 -6.00 -38.58
C ILE A 13 10.11 -6.76 -37.45
N ALA A 14 10.14 -8.10 -37.48
CA ALA A 14 9.53 -8.91 -36.44
C ALA A 14 10.16 -8.67 -35.07
N VAL A 15 11.50 -8.60 -34.98
CA VAL A 15 12.21 -8.30 -33.73
C VAL A 15 11.87 -6.90 -33.22
N LEU A 16 11.81 -5.90 -34.10
CA LEU A 16 11.42 -4.54 -33.75
C LEU A 16 9.99 -4.49 -33.19
N LEU A 17 9.05 -5.17 -33.86
CA LEU A 17 7.66 -5.27 -33.40
C LEU A 17 7.57 -5.95 -32.04
N LEU A 18 8.34 -7.02 -31.82
CA LEU A 18 8.37 -7.74 -30.56
C LEU A 18 8.98 -6.89 -29.45
N TRP A 19 10.00 -6.08 -29.76
CA TRP A 19 10.63 -5.15 -28.82
C TRP A 19 9.70 -4.00 -28.44
N VAL A 20 8.92 -3.48 -29.39
CA VAL A 20 7.90 -2.44 -29.17
C VAL A 20 6.65 -2.99 -28.45
N ALA A 21 6.26 -4.24 -28.75
CA ALA A 21 5.12 -4.89 -28.11
C ALA A 21 5.45 -5.44 -26.71
N ALA A 22 6.70 -5.83 -26.45
CA ALA A 22 7.16 -6.35 -25.17
C ALA A 22 6.78 -5.47 -23.95
N PRO A 23 6.99 -4.14 -23.95
CA PRO A 23 6.55 -3.30 -22.83
C PRO A 23 5.03 -3.32 -22.67
N LEU A 24 4.26 -3.41 -23.76
CA LEU A 24 2.79 -3.40 -23.72
C LEU A 24 2.23 -4.68 -23.08
N LEU A 25 2.82 -5.84 -23.35
CA LEU A 25 2.47 -7.10 -22.66
C LEU A 25 3.01 -7.20 -21.22
N ARG A 26 4.00 -6.37 -20.88
CA ARG A 26 4.64 -6.34 -19.55
C ARG A 26 4.03 -5.33 -18.58
N HIS A 27 2.98 -4.61 -18.98
CA HIS A 27 2.22 -3.78 -18.05
C HIS A 27 1.48 -4.68 -17.05
N LYS A 28 2.10 -4.90 -15.87
CA LYS A 28 1.34 -5.22 -14.67
C LYS A 28 0.24 -4.15 -14.52
N PRO A 29 -0.99 -4.52 -14.14
CA PRO A 29 -2.11 -3.59 -14.06
C PRO A 29 -1.91 -2.58 -12.92
N ARG A 30 -1.12 -1.53 -13.15
CA ARG A 30 -0.93 -0.39 -12.23
C ARG A 30 -2.25 0.29 -11.84
N PHE A 31 -3.27 0.18 -12.68
CA PHE A 31 -4.61 0.68 -12.40
C PHE A 31 -5.34 -0.10 -11.30
N ALA A 32 -5.16 -1.42 -11.23
CA ALA A 32 -5.75 -2.23 -10.17
C ALA A 32 -5.08 -1.90 -8.81
N GLU A 33 -3.76 -1.72 -8.83
CA GLU A 33 -2.96 -1.41 -7.64
C GLU A 33 -3.31 -0.03 -7.02
N GLN A 34 -3.60 0.98 -7.85
CA GLN A 34 -4.08 2.29 -7.36
C GLN A 34 -5.50 2.25 -6.83
N ALA A 35 -6.40 1.47 -7.43
CA ALA A 35 -7.77 1.31 -6.95
C ALA A 35 -7.80 0.61 -5.58
N ASP A 36 -6.97 -0.43 -5.40
CA ASP A 36 -6.81 -1.13 -4.13
C ASP A 36 -6.26 -0.20 -3.04
N ALA A 37 -5.27 0.65 -3.36
CA ALA A 37 -4.72 1.61 -2.40
C ALA A 37 -5.77 2.61 -1.87
N VAL A 38 -6.58 3.18 -2.75
CA VAL A 38 -7.68 4.10 -2.37
C VAL A 38 -8.74 3.38 -1.53
N LEU A 39 -9.05 2.13 -1.87
CA LEU A 39 -10.00 1.33 -1.10
C LEU A 39 -9.46 1.03 0.31
N ILE A 40 -8.21 0.61 0.41
CA ILE A 40 -7.53 0.34 1.70
C ILE A 40 -7.56 1.58 2.59
N GLU A 41 -7.19 2.75 2.06
CA GLU A 41 -7.21 4.01 2.81
C GLU A 41 -8.60 4.33 3.36
N ARG A 42 -9.65 4.14 2.54
CA ARG A 42 -11.05 4.35 2.98
C ARG A 42 -11.46 3.40 4.08
N LEU A 43 -11.07 2.13 3.99
CA LEU A 43 -11.36 1.13 5.03
C LEU A 43 -10.62 1.44 6.33
N GLN A 44 -9.36 1.89 6.25
CA GLN A 44 -8.59 2.33 7.41
C GLN A 44 -9.25 3.52 8.11
N GLN A 45 -9.65 4.55 7.35
CA GLN A 45 -10.41 5.69 7.88
C GLN A 45 -11.75 5.27 8.51
N HIS A 46 -12.41 4.27 7.93
CA HIS A 46 -13.65 3.74 8.49
C HIS A 46 -13.38 3.04 9.84
N TYR A 47 -12.33 2.23 9.91
CA TYR A 47 -11.90 1.55 11.13
C TYR A 47 -11.56 2.55 12.25
N GLU A 48 -10.80 3.60 11.95
CA GLU A 48 -10.50 4.69 12.91
C GLU A 48 -11.77 5.37 13.44
N ARG A 49 -12.77 5.56 12.59
CA ARG A 49 -14.06 6.11 13.00
C ARG A 49 -14.78 5.16 13.96
N VAL A 50 -14.81 3.86 13.67
CA VAL A 50 -15.40 2.86 14.57
C VAL A 50 -14.73 2.90 15.94
N LEU A 51 -13.39 2.97 15.99
CA LEU A 51 -12.65 3.07 17.24
C LEU A 51 -12.98 4.35 18.02
N THR A 52 -13.11 5.47 17.31
CA THR A 52 -13.49 6.75 17.93
C THR A 52 -14.87 6.64 18.58
N VAL A 53 -15.85 6.12 17.86
CA VAL A 53 -17.21 5.94 18.39
C VAL A 53 -17.23 4.97 19.57
N LEU A 54 -16.45 3.88 19.52
CA LEU A 54 -16.39 2.92 20.61
C LEU A 54 -15.78 3.54 21.88
N ARG A 55 -14.78 4.41 21.73
CA ARG A 55 -14.19 5.17 22.84
C ARG A 55 -15.17 6.17 23.42
N ASP A 56 -15.85 6.94 22.57
CA ASP A 56 -16.81 7.94 23.02
C ASP A 56 -18.01 7.26 23.74
N LEU A 57 -18.43 6.09 23.26
CA LEU A 57 -19.46 5.27 23.90
C LEU A 57 -19.04 4.79 25.31
N GLU A 58 -17.79 4.37 25.46
CA GLU A 58 -17.22 4.00 26.77
C GLU A 58 -17.19 5.20 27.72
N GLU A 59 -16.80 6.38 27.21
CA GLU A 59 -16.77 7.61 27.98
C GLU A 59 -18.17 7.99 28.47
N ASP A 60 -19.17 7.99 27.59
CA ASP A 60 -20.54 8.31 27.95
C ASP A 60 -21.15 7.32 28.96
N TYR A 61 -20.82 6.03 28.86
CA TYR A 61 -21.21 5.04 29.86
C TYR A 61 -20.50 5.28 31.21
N SER A 62 -19.21 5.56 31.20
CA SER A 62 -18.44 5.85 32.43
C SER A 62 -18.93 7.11 33.16
N LEU A 63 -19.45 8.09 32.41
CA LEU A 63 -20.07 9.31 32.94
C LEU A 63 -21.52 9.10 33.39
N GLY A 64 -22.08 7.89 33.23
CA GLY A 64 -23.45 7.56 33.62
C GLY A 64 -24.52 8.15 32.71
N LYS A 65 -24.17 8.61 31.50
CA LYS A 65 -25.14 9.15 30.51
C LYS A 65 -25.93 8.04 29.81
N LEU A 66 -25.44 6.81 29.86
CA LEU A 66 -26.01 5.62 29.24
C LEU A 66 -26.30 4.55 30.28
N ASP A 67 -27.43 3.88 30.13
CA ASP A 67 -27.71 2.66 30.90
C ASP A 67 -26.95 1.45 30.31
N GLN A 68 -26.79 0.41 31.13
CA GLN A 68 -26.06 -0.82 30.79
C GLN A 68 -26.59 -1.51 29.53
N ALA A 69 -27.92 -1.58 29.37
CA ALA A 69 -28.54 -2.35 28.31
C ALA A 69 -28.32 -1.66 26.96
N ARG A 70 -28.46 -0.33 26.95
CA ARG A 70 -28.21 0.49 25.76
C ARG A 70 -26.73 0.52 25.39
N TYR A 71 -25.84 0.70 26.36
CA TYR A 71 -24.39 0.62 26.12
C TYR A 71 -23.99 -0.72 25.50
N ALA A 72 -24.45 -1.84 26.06
CA ALA A 72 -24.10 -3.17 25.56
C ALA A 72 -24.58 -3.39 24.11
N ALA A 73 -25.82 -3.00 23.81
CA ALA A 73 -26.39 -3.12 22.46
C ALA A 73 -25.66 -2.25 21.42
N GLU A 74 -25.36 -0.99 21.76
CA GLU A 74 -24.63 -0.10 20.86
C GLU A 74 -23.18 -0.57 20.66
N ARG A 75 -22.53 -1.03 21.73
CA ARG A 75 -21.16 -1.55 21.68
C ARG A 75 -21.04 -2.77 20.79
N GLU A 76 -21.95 -3.73 20.93
CA GLU A 76 -21.96 -4.95 20.11
C GLU A 76 -22.10 -4.62 18.62
N ARG A 77 -22.99 -3.68 18.29
CA ARG A 77 -23.17 -3.20 16.92
C ARG A 77 -21.90 -2.59 16.34
N TRP A 78 -21.23 -1.70 17.07
CA TRP A 78 -20.01 -1.06 16.59
C TRP A 78 -18.83 -2.04 16.49
N ILE A 79 -18.74 -3.01 17.41
CA ILE A 79 -17.75 -4.09 17.31
C ILE A 79 -17.98 -4.92 16.06
N ALA A 80 -19.22 -5.32 15.79
CA ALA A 80 -19.55 -6.10 14.59
C ALA A 80 -19.14 -5.34 13.31
N GLN A 81 -19.38 -4.03 13.24
CA GLN A 81 -18.93 -3.20 12.12
C GLN A 81 -17.41 -3.11 12.01
N GLY A 82 -16.69 -2.98 13.13
CA GLY A 82 -15.23 -3.00 13.15
C GLY A 82 -14.65 -4.32 12.64
N VAL A 83 -15.27 -5.45 13.00
CA VAL A 83 -14.88 -6.79 12.53
C VAL A 83 -15.11 -6.93 11.03
N GLU A 84 -16.23 -6.42 10.50
CA GLU A 84 -16.53 -6.43 9.06
C GLU A 84 -15.47 -5.66 8.27
N VAL A 85 -15.07 -4.48 8.75
CA VAL A 85 -14.03 -3.66 8.11
C VAL A 85 -12.67 -4.35 8.12
N LEU A 86 -12.32 -4.99 9.24
CA LEU A 86 -11.08 -5.77 9.35
C LEU A 86 -11.08 -6.98 8.42
N ALA A 87 -12.22 -7.68 8.28
CA ALA A 87 -12.36 -8.79 7.36
C ALA A 87 -12.17 -8.37 5.90
N GLU A 88 -12.68 -7.20 5.51
CA GLU A 88 -12.50 -6.66 4.16
C GLU A 88 -11.03 -6.24 3.91
N LEU A 89 -10.37 -5.63 4.90
CA LEU A 89 -8.93 -5.33 4.83
C LEU A 89 -8.09 -6.60 4.69
N ASP A 90 -8.46 -7.68 5.38
CA ASP A 90 -7.80 -8.98 5.26
C ASP A 90 -8.02 -9.61 3.87
N HIS A 91 -9.26 -9.52 3.34
CA HIS A 91 -9.61 -10.04 2.01
C HIS A 91 -8.76 -9.43 0.89
N ILE A 92 -8.48 -8.13 0.98
CA ILE A 92 -7.64 -7.38 0.01
C ILE A 92 -6.13 -7.61 0.28
N GLY A 93 -5.79 -8.34 1.34
CA GLY A 93 -4.42 -8.65 1.75
C GLY A 93 -3.68 -7.44 2.34
N ALA A 94 -4.42 -6.41 2.76
CA ALA A 94 -3.85 -5.18 3.32
C ALA A 94 -3.20 -5.40 4.69
N LEU A 95 -3.64 -6.42 5.43
CA LEU A 95 -3.05 -6.80 6.73
C LEU A 95 -1.77 -7.65 6.60
N SER A 96 -1.55 -8.28 5.44
CA SER A 96 -0.46 -9.24 5.21
C SER A 96 0.67 -8.71 4.33
N LYS A 97 0.44 -7.61 3.60
CA LYS A 97 1.49 -7.01 2.76
C LYS A 97 2.34 -6.08 3.63
N PRO A 98 3.62 -6.39 3.89
CA PRO A 98 4.55 -5.36 4.34
C PRO A 98 4.57 -4.28 3.26
N ASP A 99 4.30 -3.03 3.64
CA ASP A 99 4.28 -1.92 2.72
C ASP A 99 5.66 -1.79 2.08
N GLN A 100 5.77 -2.27 0.83
CA GLN A 100 7.02 -2.26 0.07
C GLN A 100 7.52 -0.83 -0.10
N THR A 101 6.60 0.14 -0.14
CA THR A 101 6.92 1.58 -0.22
C THR A 101 7.63 2.06 1.05
N VAL A 102 7.14 1.68 2.23
CA VAL A 102 7.79 2.01 3.51
C VAL A 102 9.14 1.31 3.61
N SER A 103 9.24 0.04 3.20
CA SER A 103 10.52 -0.67 3.20
C SER A 103 11.54 -0.05 2.23
N GLU A 104 11.12 0.40 1.05
CA GLU A 104 11.97 1.09 0.08
C GLU A 104 12.37 2.50 0.54
N LEU A 105 11.44 3.22 1.20
CA LEU A 105 11.68 4.52 1.79
C LEU A 105 12.66 4.43 2.96
N ASP A 106 12.48 3.48 3.87
CA ASP A 106 13.39 3.21 4.99
C ASP A 106 14.80 2.89 4.46
N ALA A 107 14.90 2.01 3.45
CA ALA A 107 16.18 1.71 2.83
C ALA A 107 16.80 2.93 2.13
N ALA A 108 15.99 3.85 1.59
CA ALA A 108 16.48 5.10 1.01
C ALA A 108 16.98 6.08 2.07
N VAL A 109 16.29 6.18 3.20
CA VAL A 109 16.69 6.99 4.35
C VAL A 109 18.00 6.46 4.94
N ASP A 110 18.13 5.15 5.14
CA ASP A 110 19.37 4.52 5.62
C ASP A 110 20.58 4.85 4.74
N ARG A 111 20.40 4.77 3.41
CA ARG A 111 21.45 5.15 2.46
C ARG A 111 21.86 6.62 2.58
N GLN A 112 20.90 7.53 2.78
CA GLN A 112 21.21 8.95 2.98
C GLN A 112 21.98 9.19 4.28
N ILE A 113 21.58 8.53 5.37
CA ILE A 113 22.26 8.64 6.67
C ILE A 113 23.70 8.15 6.52
N GLU A 114 23.93 7.00 5.90
CA GLU A 114 25.27 6.43 5.74
C GLU A 114 26.18 7.34 4.88
N GLN A 115 25.65 7.95 3.81
CA GLN A 115 26.36 8.93 3.01
C GLN A 115 26.74 10.18 3.82
N ALA A 116 25.81 10.70 4.62
CA ALA A 116 26.05 11.86 5.48
C ALA A 116 27.13 11.57 6.53
N VAL A 117 27.08 10.40 7.17
CA VAL A 117 28.09 9.95 8.13
C VAL A 117 29.45 9.76 7.46
N ALA A 118 29.50 9.18 6.26
CA ALA A 118 30.75 9.01 5.52
C ALA A 118 31.37 10.36 5.13
N ALA A 119 30.56 11.32 4.70
CA ALA A 119 31.00 12.69 4.39
C ALA A 119 31.53 13.39 5.64
N TYR A 120 30.81 13.29 6.76
CA TYR A 120 31.21 13.86 8.05
C TYR A 120 32.55 13.25 8.53
N ARG A 121 32.67 11.92 8.49
CA ARG A 121 33.92 11.22 8.84
C ARG A 121 35.08 11.68 7.97
N LYS A 122 34.90 11.80 6.64
CA LYS A 122 35.96 12.30 5.75
C LYS A 122 36.37 13.73 6.07
N ALA A 123 35.40 14.60 6.38
CA ALA A 123 35.67 15.99 6.75
C ALA A 123 36.39 16.13 8.10
N HIS A 124 36.17 15.22 9.06
CA HIS A 124 36.76 15.27 10.40
C HIS A 124 37.95 14.34 10.63
N LYS A 125 38.35 13.50 9.66
CA LYS A 125 39.56 12.65 9.74
C LYS A 125 40.83 13.27 9.12
N LEU A 126 40.85 14.60 8.96
CA LEU A 126 42.02 15.38 8.52
C LEU A 126 42.38 16.47 9.54
N ALA A 127 42.55 16.06 10.81
CA ALA A 127 43.31 16.80 11.82
C ALA A 127 44.22 15.81 12.56
#